data_AF-A0A1X0CXT3-F1
#
_entry.id   AF-A0A1X0CXT3-F1
#
_cell.length_a   1.000
_cell.length_b   1.000
_cell.length_c   1.000
_cell.angle_alpha   90.00
_cell.angle_beta   90.00
_cell.angle_gamma   90.00
#
_symmetry.space_group_name_H-M   'P 1'
#
loop_
_entity.id
_entity.type
_entity.pdbx_description
1 polymer ?
#
loop_
_entity_poly.entity_id
_entity_poly.type
_entity_poly.pdbx_seq_one_letter_code
_entity_poly.pdbx_strand_id
1 'polypeptide(L)' 'MAVLRRVSGLTLDEVCDLVAEVTGDRPTRGALSAIENGHRGASAQLISGLEHAYNLDAGSISTVYRPRNTPAVSEVA' A
#
# COMPACT_ATOMS: atom_id res chain seq x y z
N MET A 1 3.40 -7.22 -7.94
CA MET A 1 3.31 -7.49 -6.49
C MET A 1 2.38 -8.66 -6.15
N ALA A 2 1.32 -8.94 -6.94
CA ALA A 2 0.40 -10.07 -6.69
C ALA A 2 1.07 -11.45 -6.44
N VAL A 3 2.23 -11.71 -7.05
CA VAL A 3 2.99 -12.94 -6.82
C VAL A 3 3.47 -13.06 -5.38
N LEU A 4 3.94 -11.96 -4.77
CA LEU A 4 4.44 -11.95 -3.40
C LEU A 4 3.36 -12.41 -2.43
N ARG A 5 2.16 -11.82 -2.52
CA ARG A 5 1.01 -12.24 -1.73
C ARG A 5 0.69 -13.73 -1.86
N ARG A 6 0.69 -14.24 -3.09
CA ARG A 6 0.38 -15.66 -3.37
C ARG A 6 1.43 -16.59 -2.76
N VAL A 7 2.71 -16.25 -2.86
CA VAL A 7 3.78 -17.08 -2.27
C VAL A 7 3.83 -16.98 -0.75
N SER A 8 3.39 -15.86 -0.18
CA SER A 8 3.16 -15.70 1.27
C SER A 8 1.91 -16.42 1.77
N GLY A 9 1.08 -16.99 0.88
CA GLY A 9 -0.15 -17.69 1.26
C GLY A 9 -1.28 -16.78 1.76
N LEU A 10 -1.15 -15.46 1.59
CA LEU A 10 -2.10 -14.49 2.11
C LEU A 10 -3.23 -14.19 1.10
N THR A 11 -4.41 -13.95 1.63
CA THR A 11 -5.54 -13.38 0.89
C THR A 11 -5.40 -11.85 0.83
N LEU A 12 -6.15 -11.21 -0.08
CA LEU A 12 -6.17 -9.75 -0.15
C LEU A 12 -6.75 -9.14 1.14
N ASP A 13 -7.74 -9.78 1.75
CA ASP A 13 -8.39 -9.27 2.96
C ASP A 13 -7.45 -9.36 4.17
N GLU A 14 -6.68 -10.44 4.32
CA GLU A 14 -5.64 -10.55 5.36
C GLU A 14 -4.55 -9.49 5.20
N VAL A 15 -4.10 -9.22 3.98
CA VAL A 15 -3.12 -8.13 3.75
C VAL A 15 -3.72 -6.77 4.09
N CYS A 16 -5.00 -6.54 3.76
CA CYS A 16 -5.69 -5.31 4.17
C CYS A 16 -5.71 -5.13 5.69
N ASP A 17 -5.94 -6.21 6.44
CA ASP A 17 -5.98 -6.20 7.90
C ASP A 17 -4.58 -5.93 8.49
N LEU A 18 -3.54 -6.63 8.01
CA LEU A 18 -2.15 -6.43 8.44
C LEU A 18 -1.63 -5.02 8.14
N VAL A 19 -2.04 -4.44 7.00
CA VAL A 19 -1.72 -3.03 6.70
C VAL A 19 -2.37 -2.11 7.74
N ALA A 20 -3.64 -2.34 8.07
CA ALA A 20 -4.39 -1.50 9.01
C ALA A 20 -3.77 -1.51 10.42
N GLU A 21 -3.19 -2.63 10.85
CA GLU A 21 -2.49 -2.74 12.13
C GLU A 21 -1.31 -1.76 12.27
N VAL A 22 -0.64 -1.45 11.16
CA VAL A 22 0.51 -0.52 11.14
C VAL A 22 0.10 0.90 10.82
N THR A 23 -0.81 1.07 9.86
CA THR A 23 -1.14 2.39 9.31
C THR A 23 -2.31 3.06 10.02
N GLY A 24 -3.12 2.30 10.78
CA GLY A 24 -4.40 2.75 11.32
C GLY A 24 -5.50 2.93 10.28
N ASP A 25 -5.22 2.67 8.99
CA ASP A 25 -6.16 2.83 7.88
C ASP A 25 -6.17 1.58 7.00
N ARG A 26 -7.35 0.96 6.90
CA ARG A 26 -7.54 -0.28 6.16
C ARG A 26 -7.77 0.02 4.68
N PRO A 27 -6.85 -0.35 3.77
CA PRO A 27 -7.10 -0.18 2.35
C PRO A 27 -8.26 -1.08 1.91
N THR A 28 -8.99 -0.66 0.87
CA THR A 28 -10.01 -1.52 0.28
C THR A 28 -9.37 -2.65 -0.52
N ARG A 29 -10.03 -3.82 -0.57
CA ARG A 29 -9.60 -4.97 -1.39
C ARG A 29 -9.34 -4.60 -2.86
N GLY A 30 -10.21 -3.74 -3.42
CA GLY A 30 -10.07 -3.23 -4.78
C GLY A 30 -8.85 -2.32 -4.95
N ALA A 31 -8.56 -1.45 -3.99
CA ALA A 31 -7.37 -0.60 -4.01
C ALA A 31 -6.09 -1.45 -3.94
N LEU A 32 -6.04 -2.44 -3.05
CA LEU A 32 -4.91 -3.35 -2.94
C LEU A 32 -4.70 -4.15 -4.24
N SER A 33 -5.77 -4.68 -4.82
CA SER A 33 -5.72 -5.36 -6.12
C SER A 33 -5.19 -4.44 -7.24
N ALA A 34 -5.65 -3.19 -7.30
CA ALA A 34 -5.19 -2.22 -8.29
C ALA A 34 -3.69 -1.91 -8.14
N ILE A 35 -3.19 -1.85 -6.90
CA ILE A 35 -1.76 -1.66 -6.61
C ILE A 35 -0.95 -2.91 -7.03
N GLU A 36 -1.42 -4.10 -6.66
CA GLU A 36 -0.72 -5.35 -6.93
C GLU A 36 -0.47 -5.61 -8.42
N ASN A 37 -1.42 -5.16 -9.26
CA ASN A 37 -1.43 -5.24 -10.71
C ASN A 37 -0.88 -3.99 -11.42
N GLY A 38 -0.40 -2.99 -10.66
CA GLY A 38 0.25 -1.80 -11.22
C GLY A 38 -0.69 -0.76 -11.84
N HIS A 39 -2.01 -0.86 -11.62
CA HIS A 39 -3.00 0.12 -12.07
C HIS A 39 -3.02 1.40 -11.20
N ARG A 40 -2.53 1.31 -9.96
CA ARG A 40 -2.47 2.43 -9.01
C ARG A 40 -1.12 2.44 -8.29
N GLY A 41 -0.59 3.63 -8.02
CA GLY A 41 0.52 3.81 -7.08
C GLY A 41 0.07 3.64 -5.62
N ALA A 42 1.04 3.44 -4.73
CA ALA A 42 0.83 3.37 -3.28
C ALA A 42 1.50 4.57 -2.60
N SER A 43 0.92 5.05 -1.50
CA SER A 43 1.56 6.06 -0.64
C SER A 43 2.70 5.43 0.17
N ALA A 44 3.60 6.25 0.71
CA ALA A 44 4.69 5.79 1.59
C ALA A 44 4.16 5.02 2.81
N GLN A 45 3.08 5.49 3.42
CA GLN A 45 2.42 4.81 4.55
C GLN A 45 1.88 3.42 4.15
N LEU A 46 1.26 3.30 2.98
CA LEU A 46 0.76 2.02 2.49
C LEU A 46 1.90 1.05 2.14
N ILE A 47 3.00 1.57 1.59
CA ILE A 47 4.22 0.79 1.32
C ILE A 47 4.77 0.20 2.62
N SER A 48 4.88 1.01 3.68
CA SER A 48 5.32 0.54 5.01
C SER A 48 4.42 -0.58 5.56
N GLY A 49 3.09 -0.43 5.43
CA GLY A 49 2.15 -1.48 5.80
C GLY A 49 2.32 -2.77 4.99
N LEU A 50 2.63 -2.67 3.70
CA LEU A 50 2.89 -3.85 2.85
C LEU A 50 4.21 -4.54 3.20
N GLU A 51 5.26 -3.78 3.51
CA GLU A 51 6.53 -4.33 3.97
C GLU A 51 6.34 -5.13 5.26
N HIS A 52 5.56 -4.59 6.20
CA HIS A 52 5.18 -5.31 7.41
C HIS A 52 4.37 -6.57 7.10
N ALA A 53 3.31 -6.47 6.30
CA ALA A 53 2.42 -7.60 5.97
C ALA A 53 3.17 -8.76 5.30
N TYR A 54 4.22 -8.48 4.53
CA TYR A 54 5.04 -9.50 3.87
C TYR A 54 6.32 -9.85 4.63
N ASN A 55 6.51 -9.33 5.84
CA ASN A 55 7.70 -9.53 6.66
C ASN A 55 9.00 -9.20 5.91
N LEU A 56 9.01 -8.03 5.27
CA LEU A 56 10.15 -7.47 4.55
C LEU A 56 10.81 -6.35 5.37
N ASP A 57 12.11 -6.13 5.15
CA ASP A 57 12.80 -4.99 5.71
C ASP A 57 12.25 -3.68 5.14
N ALA A 58 12.27 -2.62 5.96
CA ALA A 58 11.81 -1.30 5.53
C ALA A 58 12.61 -0.81 4.31
N GLY A 59 11.90 -0.33 3.28
CA GLY A 59 12.49 0.08 2.01
C GLY A 59 12.69 -1.03 0.98
N SER A 60 12.31 -2.28 1.29
CA SER A 60 12.31 -3.39 0.32
C SER A 60 11.33 -3.18 -0.84
N ILE A 61 10.23 -2.45 -0.59
CA ILE A 61 9.25 -2.09 -1.60
C ILE A 61 9.50 -0.62 -1.99
N SER A 62 10.10 -0.41 -3.16
CA SER A 62 10.23 0.91 -3.74
C SER A 62 9.13 1.16 -4.78
N THR A 63 8.78 2.44 -4.96
CA THR A 63 7.93 2.85 -6.08
C THR A 63 8.59 3.97 -6.85
N VAL A 64 8.40 3.98 -8.16
CA VAL A 64 8.76 5.12 -9.02
C VAL A 64 7.61 6.14 -9.11
N TYR A 65 6.63 6.07 -8.19
CA TYR A 65 5.49 6.97 -8.18
C TYR A 65 5.98 8.41 -7.94
N ARG A 66 5.73 9.27 -8.93
CA ARG A 66 5.90 10.72 -8.79
C ARG A 66 4.52 11.30 -8.46
N PRO A 67 4.36 11.97 -7.29
CA PRO A 67 3.14 12.68 -6.97
C PRO A 67 2.78 13.62 -8.12
N ARG A 68 1.52 13.63 -8.54
CA ARG A 68 1.02 14.69 -9.41
C ARG A 68 0.99 15.97 -8.58
N ASN A 69 1.55 17.08 -9.10
CA ASN A 69 1.43 18.40 -8.48
C ASN A 69 -0.05 18.83 -8.48
N THR A 70 -0.78 18.39 -7.47
CA THR A 70 -2.09 18.97 -7.13
C THR A 70 -1.81 20.15 -6.21
N PRO A 71 -2.26 21.38 -6.51
CA PRO A 71 -2.09 22.50 -5.60
C PRO A 71 -2.72 22.14 -4.25
N ALA A 72 -1.97 22.34 -3.16
CA ALA A 72 -2.49 22.15 -1.81
C ALA A 72 -3.67 23.11 -1.63
N VAL A 73 -4.83 22.57 -1.25
CA VAL A 73 -5.96 23.41 -0.84
C VAL A 73 -5.54 24.03 0.49
N SER A 74 -5.19 25.32 0.46
CA SER A 74 -4.97 26.10 1.68
C SER A 74 -6.26 26.10 2.51
N GLU A 75 -6.12 25.71 3.77
CA GLU A 75 -7.18 25.82 4.78
C GLU A 75 -7.52 27.31 4.95
N VAL A 76 -8.78 27.66 4.69
CA VAL A 76 -9.27 29.03 4.85
C VAL A 76 -9.57 29.22 6.34
N ALA A 77 -8.87 30.17 6.96
CA ALA A 77 -9.02 30.57 8.36
C ALA A 77 -10.36 31.27 8.63
#